data_AF-A0A485BA01-F1
#
_entry.id   AF-A0A485BA01-F1
#
_cell.length_a   1.000
_cell.length_b   1.000
_cell.length_c   1.000
_cell.angle_alpha   90.00
_cell.angle_beta   90.00
_cell.angle_gamma   90.00
#
_symmetry.space_group_name_H-M   'P 1'
#
loop_
_entity.id
_entity.type
_entity.pdbx_description
1 polymer ?
#
loop_
_entity_poly.entity_id
_entity_poly.type
_entity_poly.pdbx_seq_one_letter_code
_entity_poly.pdbx_strand_id
1 'polypeptide(L)'
;MAKKVAKEKYGLDVELVGFSGSLLPNEATNAGDLDANVFQHRPFLAQDNKAHGYHLVAVGNTFVFPMGGLFTQNKISGRSARRATIAIPNDPTNLGRALLLLQKEQLITLKAGTGLLPTAVDITANPRHLNIMELEGRSCRACWTTRKWMWRLSAPLIFSRPVSRRCMTGFLLKIKTRRT
;
A
#
# COMPACT_ATOMS: atom_id res chain seq x y z
N MET A 1 18.17 -9.12 -9.19
CA MET A 1 17.88 -10.57 -9.21
C MET A 1 16.75 -10.94 -10.17
N ALA A 2 15.54 -10.34 -10.07
CA ALA A 2 14.41 -10.68 -10.95
C ALA A 2 14.70 -10.55 -12.46
N LYS A 3 15.34 -9.44 -12.90
CA LYS A 3 15.74 -9.23 -14.31
C LYS A 3 16.64 -10.34 -14.85
N LYS A 4 17.60 -10.82 -14.04
CA LYS A 4 18.52 -11.92 -14.41
C LYS A 4 17.74 -13.22 -14.62
N VAL A 5 16.87 -13.58 -13.68
CA VAL A 5 16.03 -14.78 -13.78
C VAL A 5 15.08 -14.73 -14.98
N ALA A 6 14.49 -13.58 -15.26
CA ALA A 6 13.60 -13.38 -16.41
C ALA A 6 14.32 -13.66 -17.74
N LYS A 7 15.55 -13.15 -17.89
CA LYS A 7 16.36 -13.37 -19.09
C LYS A 7 16.82 -14.82 -19.22
N GLU A 8 17.41 -15.38 -18.17
CA GLU A 8 18.06 -16.70 -18.20
C GLU A 8 17.06 -17.86 -18.30
N LYS A 9 15.89 -17.76 -17.66
CA LYS A 9 14.92 -18.87 -17.61
C LYS A 9 13.76 -18.75 -18.58
N TYR A 10 13.41 -17.52 -18.94
CA TYR A 10 12.19 -17.25 -19.72
C TYR A 10 12.46 -16.45 -20.99
N GLY A 11 13.72 -16.09 -21.27
CA GLY A 11 14.09 -15.30 -22.46
C GLY A 11 13.51 -13.87 -22.46
N LEU A 12 13.04 -13.37 -21.32
CA LEU A 12 12.35 -12.09 -21.22
C LEU A 12 13.34 -10.96 -20.92
N ASP A 13 13.34 -9.92 -21.75
CA ASP A 13 14.02 -8.66 -21.47
C ASP A 13 13.15 -7.77 -20.58
N VAL A 14 13.63 -7.52 -19.37
CA VAL A 14 12.93 -6.73 -18.36
C VAL A 14 13.65 -5.41 -18.14
N GLU A 15 12.89 -4.32 -18.18
CA GLU A 15 13.32 -2.98 -17.80
C GLU A 15 12.66 -2.59 -16.47
N LEU A 16 13.44 -2.11 -15.51
CA LEU A 16 12.90 -1.60 -14.25
C LEU A 16 12.78 -0.09 -14.37
N VAL A 17 11.55 0.42 -14.29
CA VAL A 17 11.27 1.85 -14.36
C VAL A 17 10.92 2.32 -12.96
N GLY A 18 11.77 3.18 -12.40
CA GLY A 18 11.52 3.79 -11.10
C GLY A 18 10.48 4.91 -11.21
N PHE A 19 9.45 4.85 -10.38
CA PHE A 19 8.49 5.95 -10.23
C PHE A 19 8.80 6.73 -8.96
N SER A 20 8.94 8.05 -9.10
CA SER A 20 9.29 8.95 -8.00
C SER A 20 8.42 10.21 -7.98
N GLY A 21 7.09 10.12 -8.09
CA GLY A 21 6.25 11.33 -8.13
C GLY A 21 4.88 11.18 -7.47
N SER A 22 3.99 12.12 -7.80
CA SER A 22 2.54 12.02 -7.55
C SER A 22 1.85 11.13 -8.60
N LEU A 23 2.53 10.82 -9.71
CA LEU A 23 2.04 9.89 -10.72
C LEU A 23 2.21 8.45 -10.22
N LEU A 24 1.08 7.77 -10.05
CA LEU A 24 1.04 6.34 -9.73
C LEU A 24 1.16 5.52 -11.03
N PRO A 25 1.81 4.35 -10.98
CA PRO A 25 2.09 3.58 -12.19
C PRO A 25 0.84 2.90 -12.78
N ASN A 26 -0.34 2.99 -12.15
CA ASN A 26 -1.58 2.43 -12.68
C ASN A 26 -2.02 3.08 -13.99
N GLU A 27 -1.94 4.41 -14.08
CA GLU A 27 -2.28 5.12 -15.32
C GLU A 27 -1.40 4.65 -16.48
N ALA A 28 -0.08 4.66 -16.29
CA ALA A 28 0.89 4.17 -17.29
C ALA A 28 0.69 2.68 -17.64
N THR A 29 0.25 1.85 -16.68
CA THR A 29 -0.05 0.42 -16.94
C THR A 29 -1.34 0.27 -17.74
N ASN A 30 -2.35 1.09 -17.43
CA ASN A 30 -3.63 1.08 -18.13
C ASN A 30 -3.49 1.63 -19.57
N ALA A 31 -2.64 2.65 -19.76
CA ALA A 31 -2.30 3.22 -21.06
C ALA A 31 -1.45 2.28 -21.94
N GLY A 32 -0.87 1.21 -21.36
CA GLY A 32 0.00 0.28 -22.08
C GLY A 32 1.46 0.71 -22.17
N ASP A 33 1.84 1.81 -21.52
CA ASP A 33 3.24 2.25 -21.41
C ASP A 33 4.06 1.31 -20.51
N LEU A 34 3.40 0.62 -19.59
CA LEU A 34 3.94 -0.45 -18.76
C LEU A 34 3.13 -1.73 -18.95
N ASP A 35 3.82 -2.85 -19.10
CA ASP A 35 3.17 -4.17 -19.19
C ASP A 35 2.67 -4.65 -17.83
N ALA A 36 3.38 -4.27 -16.75
CA ALA A 36 3.03 -4.65 -15.40
C ALA A 36 3.47 -3.63 -14.35
N ASN A 37 2.85 -3.70 -13.17
CA ASN A 37 3.26 -2.91 -12.02
C ASN A 37 3.23 -3.72 -10.71
N VAL A 38 4.09 -3.34 -9.75
CA VAL A 38 4.23 -3.96 -8.42
C VAL A 38 4.46 -2.87 -7.38
N PHE A 39 3.39 -2.30 -6.84
CA PHE A 39 3.48 -1.28 -5.78
C PHE A 39 2.33 -1.29 -4.77
N GLN A 40 1.16 -1.78 -5.16
CA GLN A 40 -0.09 -1.67 -4.41
C GLN A 40 -0.57 -3.02 -3.89
N HIS A 41 -1.65 -3.04 -3.11
CA HIS A 41 -2.38 -4.24 -2.70
C HIS A 41 -3.78 -4.31 -3.34
N ARG A 42 -4.43 -5.48 -3.29
CA ARG A 42 -5.73 -5.71 -3.96
C ARG A 42 -6.83 -4.68 -3.63
N PRO A 43 -7.04 -4.26 -2.38
CA PRO A 43 -8.04 -3.24 -2.07
C PRO A 43 -7.78 -1.89 -2.76
N PHE A 44 -6.51 -1.50 -2.87
CA PHE A 44 -6.11 -0.27 -3.54
C PHE A 44 -6.37 -0.38 -5.03
N LEU A 45 -5.98 -1.48 -5.66
CA LEU A 45 -6.27 -1.75 -7.08
C LEU A 45 -7.78 -1.69 -7.37
N ALA A 46 -8.61 -2.34 -6.54
CA ALA A 46 -10.04 -2.35 -6.72
C ALA A 46 -10.65 -0.94 -6.60
N GLN A 47 -10.17 -0.15 -5.65
CA GLN A 47 -10.58 1.23 -5.50
C GLN A 47 -10.13 2.09 -6.68
N ASP A 48 -8.89 1.95 -7.10
CA ASP A 48 -8.31 2.78 -8.17
C ASP A 48 -8.95 2.47 -9.53
N ASN A 49 -9.23 1.18 -9.81
CA ASN A 49 -10.06 0.76 -10.94
C ASN A 49 -11.45 1.41 -10.90
N LYS A 50 -12.10 1.43 -9.72
CA LYS A 50 -13.42 2.06 -9.57
C LYS A 50 -13.36 3.59 -9.76
N ALA A 51 -12.31 4.23 -9.28
CA ALA A 51 -12.16 5.69 -9.32
C ALA A 51 -11.83 6.20 -10.73
N HIS A 52 -11.00 5.49 -11.48
CA HIS A 52 -10.47 5.95 -12.77
C HIS A 52 -10.97 5.12 -13.97
N GLY A 53 -11.83 4.13 -13.75
CA GLY A 53 -12.35 3.28 -14.82
C GLY A 53 -11.32 2.31 -15.42
N TYR A 54 -10.22 2.03 -14.70
CA TYR A 54 -9.21 1.10 -15.18
C TYR A 54 -9.69 -0.36 -15.16
N HIS A 55 -9.11 -1.17 -16.04
CA HIS A 55 -9.39 -2.61 -16.14
C HIS A 55 -8.19 -3.47 -15.71
N LEU A 56 -7.39 -2.97 -14.77
CA LEU A 56 -6.19 -3.64 -14.31
C LEU A 56 -6.52 -4.85 -13.42
N VAL A 57 -5.75 -5.94 -13.58
CA VAL A 57 -5.98 -7.19 -12.84
C VAL A 57 -4.72 -7.66 -12.11
N ALA A 58 -4.91 -8.17 -10.89
CA ALA A 58 -3.84 -8.79 -10.13
C ALA A 58 -3.58 -10.22 -10.62
N VAL A 59 -2.37 -10.49 -11.14
CA VAL A 59 -1.98 -11.80 -11.71
C VAL A 59 -1.22 -12.70 -10.75
N GLY A 60 -0.67 -12.14 -9.67
CA GLY A 60 0.04 -12.93 -8.67
C GLY A 60 0.41 -12.08 -7.46
N ASN A 61 0.54 -12.69 -6.28
CA ASN A 61 1.08 -11.96 -5.13
C ASN A 61 2.59 -11.81 -5.29
N THR A 62 3.18 -10.89 -4.55
CA THR A 62 4.59 -10.53 -4.61
C THR A 62 5.11 -10.49 -3.17
N PHE A 63 5.05 -9.37 -2.43
CA PHE A 63 5.62 -9.24 -1.06
C PHE A 63 4.57 -9.06 -0.08
N VAL A 64 4.89 -9.53 1.11
CA VAL A 64 4.23 -9.06 2.28
C VAL A 64 5.03 -7.93 2.96
N PHE A 65 4.62 -6.66 2.81
CA PHE A 65 5.18 -5.55 3.61
C PHE A 65 4.33 -5.30 4.84
N PRO A 66 4.90 -5.29 6.04
CA PRO A 66 4.12 -4.96 7.20
C PRO A 66 3.84 -3.46 7.29
N MET A 67 2.60 -3.06 7.62
CA MET A 67 2.38 -1.72 8.17
C MET A 67 2.66 -1.73 9.67
N GLY A 68 3.46 -0.76 10.12
CA GLY A 68 3.61 -0.38 11.52
C GLY A 68 3.75 1.14 11.66
N GLY A 69 3.09 1.75 12.63
CA GLY A 69 3.17 3.20 12.82
C GLY A 69 4.52 3.66 13.38
N LEU A 70 5.04 4.79 12.89
CA LEU A 70 6.00 5.63 13.60
C LEU A 70 5.27 6.62 14.50
N PHE A 71 5.92 6.91 15.61
CA PHE A 71 5.57 8.01 16.48
C PHE A 71 6.79 8.93 16.50
N THR A 72 6.63 10.16 15.99
CA THR A 72 7.78 11.07 15.77
C THR A 72 8.31 11.70 17.03
N GLN A 73 7.57 11.77 18.14
CA GLN A 73 8.13 12.22 19.42
C GLN A 73 7.49 11.48 20.60
N ASN A 74 8.35 11.14 21.56
CA ASN A 74 8.14 10.32 22.76
C ASN A 74 7.83 8.85 22.49
N LYS A 75 8.78 8.00 22.90
CA LYS A 75 8.63 6.56 23.02
C LYS A 75 7.27 6.26 23.64
N ILE A 76 6.38 5.59 22.91
CA ILE A 76 5.21 4.93 23.50
C ILE A 76 5.73 3.70 24.25
N SER A 77 6.38 3.97 25.37
CA SER A 77 6.69 3.02 26.42
C SER A 77 5.88 3.46 27.63
N GLY A 78 4.73 2.82 27.81
CA GLY A 78 3.90 2.99 29.02
C GLY A 78 3.19 4.35 29.12
N ARG A 79 1.85 4.30 29.14
CA ARG A 79 0.93 5.33 29.68
C ARG A 79 0.90 6.77 29.13
N SER A 80 1.91 7.29 28.43
CA SER A 80 2.03 8.74 28.15
C SER A 80 1.82 9.17 26.68
N ALA A 81 0.73 8.73 26.03
CA ALA A 81 0.38 9.15 24.66
C ALA A 81 -0.93 9.96 24.60
N ARG A 82 -1.26 10.70 25.67
CA ARG A 82 -2.43 11.60 25.65
C ARG A 82 -2.16 12.76 24.69
N ARG A 83 -3.14 13.09 23.83
CA ARG A 83 -3.07 14.18 22.84
C ARG A 83 -1.94 14.03 21.80
N ALA A 84 -1.38 12.83 21.64
CA ALA A 84 -0.38 12.58 20.62
C ALA A 84 -0.97 12.73 19.21
N THR A 85 -0.19 13.29 18.29
CA THR A 85 -0.54 13.33 16.87
C THR A 85 -0.12 12.05 16.19
N ILE A 86 -1.05 11.40 15.50
CA ILE A 86 -0.82 10.22 14.68
C ILE A 86 -1.06 10.63 13.23
N ALA A 87 0.01 10.66 12.45
CA ALA A 87 -0.09 10.86 11.01
C ALA A 87 -0.51 9.54 10.35
N ILE A 88 -1.55 9.57 9.52
CA ILE A 88 -2.03 8.42 8.76
C ILE A 88 -2.18 8.76 7.28
N PRO A 89 -2.09 7.78 6.36
CA PRO A 89 -2.36 8.02 4.94
C PRO A 89 -3.80 8.52 4.72
N ASN A 90 -3.99 9.42 3.76
CA ASN A 90 -5.29 9.96 3.39
C ASN A 90 -5.99 9.20 2.23
N ASP A 91 -5.31 8.24 1.58
CA ASP A 91 -5.96 7.42 0.56
C ASP A 91 -6.92 6.41 1.24
N PRO A 92 -8.15 6.20 0.75
CA PRO A 92 -9.18 5.53 1.55
C PRO A 92 -8.84 4.11 1.99
N THR A 93 -8.14 3.31 1.17
CA THR A 93 -7.74 1.96 1.58
C THR A 93 -6.67 1.94 2.67
N ASN A 94 -5.65 2.80 2.59
CA ASN A 94 -4.62 2.85 3.64
C ASN A 94 -5.08 3.63 4.87
N LEU A 95 -5.91 4.65 4.71
CA LEU A 95 -6.62 5.35 5.79
C LEU A 95 -7.41 4.34 6.63
N GLY A 96 -8.30 3.59 5.96
CA GLY A 96 -9.12 2.58 6.62
C GLY A 96 -8.27 1.55 7.35
N ARG A 97 -7.17 1.12 6.72
CA ARG A 97 -6.28 0.13 7.34
C ARG A 97 -5.47 0.69 8.52
N ALA A 98 -5.11 1.96 8.50
CA ALA A 98 -4.47 2.63 9.64
C ALA A 98 -5.44 2.75 10.82
N LEU A 99 -6.70 3.15 10.57
CA LEU A 99 -7.73 3.24 11.60
C LEU A 99 -8.06 1.87 12.21
N LEU A 100 -8.19 0.83 11.39
CA LEU A 100 -8.39 -0.55 11.87
C LEU A 100 -7.22 -1.04 12.74
N LEU A 101 -5.98 -0.64 12.41
CA LEU A 101 -4.81 -0.93 13.23
C LEU A 101 -4.90 -0.22 14.59
N LEU A 102 -5.24 1.07 14.61
CA LEU A 102 -5.43 1.83 15.86
C LEU A 102 -6.55 1.23 16.73
N GLN A 103 -7.62 0.74 16.12
CA GLN A 103 -8.69 0.04 16.85
C GLN A 103 -8.20 -1.27 17.47
N LYS A 104 -7.45 -2.10 16.73
CA LYS A 104 -6.91 -3.35 17.30
C LYS A 104 -5.99 -3.09 18.50
N GLU A 105 -5.22 -2.01 18.45
CA GLU A 105 -4.36 -1.60 19.56
C GLU A 105 -5.12 -0.87 20.69
N GLN A 106 -6.46 -0.84 20.62
CA GLN A 106 -7.34 -0.25 21.64
C GLN A 106 -7.04 1.23 21.91
N LEU A 107 -6.53 1.93 20.89
CA LEU A 107 -6.23 3.36 20.94
C LEU A 107 -7.47 4.21 20.60
N ILE A 108 -8.31 3.68 19.72
CA ILE A 108 -9.59 4.24 19.30
C ILE A 108 -10.65 3.13 19.20
N THR A 109 -11.91 3.51 19.10
CA THR A 109 -13.01 2.61 18.73
C THR A 109 -13.66 3.15 17.46
N LEU A 110 -13.96 2.27 16.51
CA LEU A 110 -14.65 2.60 15.27
C LEU A 110 -16.10 2.13 15.33
N LYS A 111 -16.97 2.79 14.56
CA LYS A 111 -18.33 2.36 14.32
C LYS A 111 -18.35 0.95 13.71
N ALA A 112 -19.26 0.11 14.20
CA ALA A 112 -19.48 -1.21 13.64
C ALA A 112 -19.99 -1.13 12.19
N GLY A 113 -19.68 -2.14 11.37
CA GLY A 113 -20.16 -2.23 9.99
C GLY A 113 -19.42 -1.36 8.97
N THR A 114 -18.31 -0.72 9.34
CA THR A 114 -17.48 0.13 8.45
C THR A 114 -16.62 -0.65 7.45
N GLY A 115 -16.50 -1.97 7.64
CA GLY A 115 -15.76 -2.84 6.73
C GLY A 115 -14.26 -2.51 6.65
N LEU A 116 -13.73 -2.46 5.43
CA LEU A 116 -12.30 -2.18 5.18
C LEU A 116 -11.98 -0.70 4.96
N LEU A 117 -12.99 0.16 4.89
CA LEU A 117 -12.85 1.57 4.53
C LEU A 117 -13.43 2.51 5.60
N PRO A 118 -13.13 2.34 6.90
CA PRO A 118 -13.49 3.35 7.89
C PRO A 118 -12.76 4.66 7.61
N THR A 119 -13.36 5.75 8.06
CA THR A 119 -12.84 7.11 7.97
C THR A 119 -12.72 7.75 9.36
N ALA A 120 -12.11 8.92 9.47
CA ALA A 120 -11.97 9.61 10.76
C ALA A 120 -13.33 9.92 11.42
N VAL A 121 -14.40 10.10 10.65
CA VAL A 121 -15.75 10.34 11.18
C VAL A 121 -16.38 9.08 11.79
N ASP A 122 -15.84 7.90 11.50
CA ASP A 122 -16.30 6.64 12.08
C ASP A 122 -15.73 6.37 13.47
N ILE A 123 -14.90 7.26 14.02
CA ILE A 123 -14.32 7.11 15.35
C ILE A 123 -15.38 7.41 16.41
N THR A 124 -15.79 6.39 17.17
CA THR A 124 -16.80 6.49 18.23
C THR A 124 -16.21 6.69 19.62
N ALA A 125 -14.96 6.28 19.84
CA ALA A 125 -14.24 6.56 21.08
C ALA A 125 -12.76 6.87 20.83
N ASN A 126 -12.25 7.88 21.54
CA ASN A 126 -10.83 8.28 21.51
C ASN A 126 -10.39 8.64 22.94
N PRO A 127 -10.22 7.66 23.85
CA PRO A 127 -9.98 7.89 25.28
C PRO A 127 -8.64 8.59 25.56
N ARG A 128 -7.71 8.59 24.60
CA ARG A 128 -6.42 9.26 24.69
C ARG A 128 -6.40 10.63 24.02
N HIS A 129 -7.52 11.08 23.44
CA HIS A 129 -7.65 12.34 22.70
C HIS A 129 -6.58 12.50 21.62
N LEU A 130 -6.26 11.41 20.91
CA LEU A 130 -5.27 11.39 19.83
C LEU A 130 -5.70 12.34 18.71
N ASN A 131 -4.75 13.11 18.19
CA ASN A 131 -4.97 13.94 17.02
C ASN A 131 -4.65 13.12 15.76
N ILE A 132 -5.67 12.77 14.97
CA ILE A 132 -5.49 12.00 13.76
C ILE A 132 -5.28 12.96 12.60
N MET A 133 -4.08 12.95 12.04
CA MET A 133 -3.69 13.84 10.95
C MET A 133 -3.56 13.04 9.66
N GLU A 134 -4.45 13.29 8.72
CA GLU A 134 -4.42 12.67 7.40
C GLU A 134 -3.38 13.37 6.53
N LEU A 135 -2.44 12.60 5.99
CA LEU A 135 -1.39 13.08 5.11
C LEU A 135 -1.39 12.29 3.80
N GLU A 136 -0.98 12.94 2.72
CA GLU A 136 -0.66 12.22 1.49
C GLU A 136 0.38 11.12 1.78
N GLY A 137 0.15 9.90 1.29
CA GLY A 137 0.98 8.73 1.59
C GLY A 137 2.48 8.94 1.31
N ARG A 138 2.82 9.86 0.40
CA ARG A 138 4.20 10.27 0.09
C ARG A 138 4.87 11.07 1.22
N SER A 139 4.13 11.96 1.88
CA SER A 139 4.57 12.76 3.05
C SER A 139 4.57 11.92 4.33
N CYS A 140 3.81 10.83 4.34
CA CYS A 140 3.77 9.84 5.41
C CYS A 140 5.01 8.91 5.44
N ARG A 141 6.03 9.11 4.59
CA ARG A 141 7.29 8.31 4.61
C ARG A 141 8.04 8.39 5.93
N ALA A 142 7.97 9.53 6.61
CA ALA A 142 8.47 9.72 7.97
C ALA A 142 7.56 9.07 9.04
N CYS A 143 6.59 8.24 8.64
CA CYS A 143 5.65 7.55 9.50
C CYS A 143 5.79 6.00 9.51
N TRP A 144 6.91 5.44 8.99
CA TRP A 144 7.15 3.97 8.91
C TRP A 144 8.55 3.43 9.33
N THR A 145 9.21 3.95 10.36
CA THR A 145 10.41 3.33 11.00
C THR A 145 10.24 3.02 12.49
N THR A 146 9.84 1.79 12.84
CA THR A 146 10.55 0.88 13.76
C THR A 146 9.68 -0.32 14.16
N ARG A 147 10.39 -1.39 14.54
CA ARG A 147 9.91 -2.75 14.80
C ARG A 147 9.08 -2.78 16.09
N LYS A 148 7.74 -2.75 16.00
CA LYS A 148 6.91 -3.28 17.11
C LYS A 148 5.46 -3.60 16.76
N TRP A 149 4.96 -3.18 15.60
CA TRP A 149 3.57 -3.42 15.20
C TRP A 149 3.59 -3.92 13.77
N MET A 150 3.32 -5.21 13.57
CA MET A 150 3.59 -5.86 12.29
C MET A 150 2.33 -6.59 11.77
N TRP A 151 1.65 -5.97 10.80
CA TRP A 151 0.54 -6.59 10.05
C TRP A 151 0.89 -6.75 8.58
N ARG A 152 0.78 -7.98 8.06
CA ARG A 152 1.23 -8.44 6.74
C ARG A 152 0.39 -7.89 5.54
N LEU A 153 0.97 -7.14 4.59
CA LEU A 153 0.36 -6.80 3.28
C LEU A 153 0.98 -7.47 2.07
N SER A 154 0.23 -8.34 1.38
CA SER A 154 0.66 -8.78 0.04
C SER A 154 0.45 -7.69 -1.03
N ALA A 155 1.52 -7.16 -1.63
CA ALA A 155 1.43 -6.47 -2.91
C ALA A 155 1.30 -7.52 -4.04
N PRO A 156 0.34 -7.44 -4.97
CA PRO A 156 0.38 -8.26 -6.17
C PRO A 156 1.12 -7.62 -7.35
N LEU A 157 1.56 -8.47 -8.28
CA LEU A 157 1.94 -8.17 -9.65
C LEU A 157 0.65 -8.00 -10.44
N ILE A 158 0.59 -6.92 -11.20
CA ILE A 158 -0.63 -6.46 -11.86
C ILE A 158 -0.31 -6.27 -13.34
N PHE A 159 -1.15 -6.80 -14.22
CA PHE A 159 -1.01 -6.70 -15.68
C PHE A 159 -2.29 -6.15 -16.29
N SER A 160 -2.17 -5.69 -17.54
CA SER A 160 -3.30 -5.38 -18.41
C SER A 160 -3.97 -6.64 -19.03
N ARG A 161 -3.37 -7.84 -18.91
CA ARG A 161 -3.86 -9.12 -19.51
C ARG A 161 -3.53 -10.37 -18.64
N PRO A 162 -4.32 -11.47 -18.74
CA PRO A 162 -4.24 -12.59 -17.79
C PRO A 162 -3.19 -13.64 -18.17
N VAL A 163 -2.06 -13.73 -17.46
CA VAL A 163 -1.14 -14.90 -17.47
C VAL A 163 -0.50 -15.12 -16.09
N SER A 164 -0.22 -16.39 -15.80
CA SER A 164 0.03 -17.06 -14.50
C SER A 164 1.29 -16.69 -13.68
N ARG A 165 1.08 -16.52 -12.36
CA ARG A 165 1.85 -16.95 -11.13
C ARG A 165 3.41 -16.87 -11.17
N ARG A 166 4.19 -16.25 -10.27
CA ARG A 166 4.23 -16.11 -8.77
C ARG A 166 5.29 -15.04 -8.33
N CYS A 167 5.31 -14.64 -7.04
CA CYS A 167 6.01 -13.55 -6.31
C CYS A 167 7.55 -13.25 -6.46
N MET A 168 8.03 -11.97 -6.45
CA MET A 168 8.99 -11.35 -5.44
C MET A 168 9.44 -9.80 -5.62
N THR A 169 10.17 -9.13 -4.66
CA THR A 169 10.07 -7.74 -4.00
C THR A 169 9.71 -6.48 -4.82
N GLY A 170 8.95 -5.50 -4.25
CA GLY A 170 8.23 -4.41 -4.92
C GLY A 170 9.12 -3.49 -5.76
N PHE A 171 9.29 -3.89 -7.01
CA PHE A 171 9.95 -3.19 -8.09
C PHE A 171 8.95 -3.13 -9.24
N LEU A 172 8.75 -1.94 -9.80
CA LEU A 172 7.88 -1.74 -10.95
C LEU A 172 8.60 -2.20 -12.22
N LEU A 173 8.06 -3.23 -12.88
CA LEU A 173 8.62 -3.86 -14.07
C LEU A 173 7.94 -3.31 -15.32
N LYS A 174 8.67 -2.55 -16.14
CA LYS A 174 8.32 -2.44 -17.56
C LYS A 174 8.85 -3.70 -18.26
N ILE A 175 7.97 -4.67 -18.51
CA ILE A 175 8.35 -5.89 -19.22
C ILE A 175 8.19 -5.64 -20.71
N LYS A 176 9.12 -4.90 -21.31
CA LYS A 176 9.12 -4.73 -22.77
C LYS A 176 9.39 -6.09 -23.42
N THR A 177 8.35 -6.89 -23.63
CA THR A 177 8.42 -8.09 -24.45
C THR A 177 8.63 -7.60 -25.88
N ARG A 178 9.89 -7.45 -26.31
CA ARG A 178 10.19 -7.51 -27.73
C ARG A 178 9.77 -8.91 -28.16
N ARG A 179 8.56 -9.04 -28.70
CA ARG A 179 8.30 -10.11 -29.66
C ARG A 179 9.24 -9.82 -30.82
N THR A 180 10.34 -10.56 -30.87
CA THR A 180 11.07 -10.79 -32.12
C THR A 180 10.14 -11.45 -33.12
#